data_AF-A0A447PAQ1-F1
#
_entry.id   AF-A0A447PAQ1-F1
#
_cell.length_a   1.000
_cell.length_b   1.000
_cell.length_c   1.000
_cell.angle_alpha   90.00
_cell.angle_beta   90.00
_cell.angle_gamma   90.00
#
_symmetry.space_group_name_H-M   'P 1'
#
loop_
_entity.id
_entity.type
_entity.pdbx_description
1 polymer ?
#
loop_
_entity_poly.entity_id
_entity_poly.type
_entity_poly.pdbx_seq_one_letter_code
_entity_poly.pdbx_strand_id
1 'polypeptide(L)'
;MIQVKAGENTGGREAIHRLMAAYDFKSRQQLCDHLGASKSTMANRYLRDSFPAEWVIQCALETGVSLLWLTTGQGEPGSNIDHKKDINFVNSAKVKPLSELVSPEIDKATLNGGLLVEAGKAIIDTSLLPSRLRRPIVS
;
A
#
# COMPACT_ATOMS: atom_id res chain seq x y z
N MET A 1 17.57 -3.83 -2.55
CA MET A 1 17.07 -4.23 -1.22
C MET A 1 17.14 -3.02 -0.31
N ILE A 2 16.00 -2.49 0.15
CA ILE A 2 15.97 -1.31 1.02
C ILE A 2 16.40 -1.78 2.42
N GLN A 3 17.55 -1.29 2.91
CA GLN A 3 18.10 -1.64 4.21
C GLN A 3 17.70 -0.56 5.22
N VAL A 4 16.59 -0.77 5.94
CA VAL A 4 16.20 0.12 7.04
C VAL A 4 16.98 -0.31 8.28
N LYS A 5 18.08 0.39 8.58
CA LYS A 5 18.79 0.26 9.86
C LYS A 5 17.99 1.02 10.92
N ALA A 6 17.02 0.36 11.55
CA ALA A 6 16.38 0.86 12.75
C ALA A 6 17.06 0.23 13.99
N GLY A 7 18.08 0.89 14.51
CA GLY A 7 18.56 0.62 15.87
C GLY A 7 17.72 1.37 16.89
N GLU A 8 17.62 0.86 18.12
CA GLU A 8 17.12 1.65 19.25
C GLU A 8 17.99 2.91 19.35
N ASN A 9 17.39 4.10 19.16
CA ASN A 9 18.07 5.40 19.30
C ASN A 9 19.09 5.73 18.20
N THR A 10 18.81 5.40 16.94
CA THR A 10 19.61 5.87 15.80
C THR A 10 18.77 6.55 14.74
N GLY A 11 19.22 7.71 14.24
CA GLY A 11 18.63 8.41 13.09
C GLY A 11 17.48 9.36 13.43
N GLY A 12 17.20 9.59 14.71
CA GLY A 12 16.23 10.58 15.15
C GLY A 12 16.63 12.03 14.84
N ARG A 13 17.92 12.37 14.94
CA ARG A 13 18.46 13.70 14.58
C ARG A 13 18.29 13.97 13.10
N GLU A 14 18.62 13.01 12.25
CA GLU A 14 18.45 13.12 10.80
C GLU A 14 16.97 13.21 10.41
N ALA A 15 16.08 12.51 11.12
CA ALA A 15 14.64 12.67 10.95
C ALA A 15 14.18 14.08 11.32
N ILE A 16 14.66 14.64 12.44
CA ILE A 16 14.35 16.03 12.84
C ILE A 16 14.85 17.04 11.80
N HIS A 17 16.04 16.84 11.23
CA HIS A 17 16.56 17.72 10.18
C HIS A 17 15.69 17.68 8.92
N ARG A 18 15.19 16.49 8.55
CA ARG A 18 14.27 16.33 7.42
C ARG A 18 12.89 16.92 7.69
N LEU A 19 12.40 16.84 8.93
CA LEU A 19 11.20 17.56 9.35
C LEU A 19 11.39 19.08 9.18
N MET A 20 12.52 19.63 9.63
CA MET A 20 12.82 21.05 9.42
C MET A 20 12.85 21.42 7.94
N ALA A 21 13.46 20.59 7.09
CA ALA A 21 13.50 20.82 5.65
C ALA A 21 12.12 20.70 4.98
N ALA A 22 11.26 19.78 5.43
CA ALA A 22 9.91 19.60 4.90
C ALA A 22 8.99 20.80 5.19
N TYR A 23 9.18 21.44 6.35
CA TYR A 23 8.45 22.65 6.74
C TYR A 23 9.15 23.97 6.37
N ASP A 24 10.34 23.92 5.76
CA ASP A 24 11.22 25.07 5.50
C ASP A 24 11.55 25.90 6.77
N PHE A 25 11.75 25.21 7.90
CA PHE A 25 12.11 25.84 9.18
C PHE A 25 13.62 26.01 9.33
N LYS A 26 14.04 27.22 9.73
CA LYS A 26 15.45 27.56 9.97
C LYS A 26 15.91 27.22 11.38
N SER A 27 14.98 27.01 12.31
CA SER A 27 15.27 26.72 13.70
C SER A 27 14.42 25.57 14.24
N ARG A 28 15.05 24.72 15.08
CA ARG A 28 14.36 23.68 15.86
C ARG A 28 13.28 24.26 16.78
N GLN A 29 13.41 25.52 17.17
CA GLN A 29 12.39 26.21 17.98
C GLN A 29 11.08 26.34 17.20
N GLN A 30 11.14 26.72 15.92
CA GLN A 30 9.95 26.84 15.07
C GLN A 30 9.25 25.50 14.92
N LEU A 31 10.03 24.42 14.76
CA LEU A 31 9.50 23.06 14.71
C LEU A 31 8.79 22.68 16.03
N CYS A 32 9.35 23.02 17.19
CA CYS A 32 8.70 22.78 18.48
C CYS A 32 7.37 23.54 18.59
N ASP A 33 7.38 24.83 18.21
CA ASP A 33 6.21 25.69 18.30
C ASP A 33 5.08 25.19 17.39
N HIS A 34 5.43 24.68 16.20
CA HIS A 34 4.50 24.07 15.26
C HIS A 34 3.93 22.73 15.74
N LEU A 35 4.78 21.86 16.29
CA LEU A 35 4.38 20.54 16.77
C LEU A 35 3.68 20.56 18.15
N GLY A 36 3.59 21.72 18.79
CA GLY A 36 3.11 21.84 20.18
C GLY A 36 4.02 21.11 21.19
N ALA A 37 5.28 20.88 20.85
CA ALA A 37 6.23 20.15 21.68
C ALA A 37 7.02 21.11 22.58
N SER A 38 7.29 20.70 23.82
CA SER A 38 8.15 21.49 24.70
C SER A 38 9.62 21.42 24.25
N LYS A 39 10.39 22.48 24.55
CA LYS A 39 11.83 22.54 24.27
C LYS A 39 12.60 21.37 24.94
N SER A 40 12.18 20.96 26.13
CA SER A 40 12.77 19.83 26.85
C SER A 40 12.51 18.49 26.15
N THR A 41 11.30 18.28 25.62
CA THR A 41 10.97 17.07 24.85
C THR A 41 11.81 16.99 23.57
N MET A 42 11.92 18.09 22.83
CA MET A 42 12.78 18.16 21.64
C MET A 42 14.25 17.91 21.98
N ALA A 43 14.78 18.58 23.01
CA ALA A 43 16.17 18.43 23.41
C ALA A 43 16.50 16.99 23.87
N ASN A 44 15.64 16.38 24.70
CA ASN A 44 15.84 15.01 25.16
C ASN A 44 15.78 14.01 24.00
N ARG A 45 14.82 14.17 23.07
CA ARG A 45 14.71 13.30 21.90
C ARG A 45 15.90 13.45 20.96
N TYR A 46 16.34 14.68 20.73
CA TYR A 46 17.53 14.98 19.93
C TYR A 46 18.80 14.41 20.57
N LEU A 47 18.95 14.53 21.89
CA LEU A 47 20.10 13.99 22.63
C LEU A 47 20.17 12.47 22.51
N ARG A 48 19.02 11.81 22.77
CA ARG A 48 18.86 10.36 22.69
C ARG A 48 18.81 9.82 21.26
N ASP A 49 18.86 10.67 20.23
CA ASP A 49 18.74 10.26 18.83
C ASP A 49 17.52 9.34 18.57
N SER A 50 16.45 9.55 19.35
CA SER A 50 15.25 8.72 19.32
C SER A 50 14.33 9.15 18.17
N PHE A 51 13.88 8.17 17.38
CA PHE A 51 13.12 8.43 16.17
C PHE A 51 11.73 9.05 16.47
N PRO A 52 11.41 10.25 15.95
CA PRO A 52 10.13 10.94 16.19
C PRO A 52 9.03 10.46 15.24
N ALA A 53 8.54 9.24 15.43
CA ALA A 53 7.52 8.66 14.54
C ALA A 53 6.25 9.52 14.46
N GLU A 54 5.78 10.03 15.59
CA GLU A 54 4.59 10.89 15.68
C GLU A 54 4.73 12.18 14.85
N TRP A 55 5.87 12.87 14.93
CA TRP A 55 6.12 14.10 14.17
C TRP A 55 6.33 13.85 12.68
N VAL A 56 6.93 12.71 12.33
CA VAL A 56 7.09 12.27 10.94
C VAL A 56 5.74 12.03 10.28
N ILE A 57 4.81 11.36 10.97
CA ILE A 57 3.47 11.11 10.45
C ILE A 57 2.70 12.42 10.29
N GLN A 58 2.75 13.30 11.31
CA GLN A 58 2.10 14.61 11.25
C GLN A 58 2.63 15.45 10.08
N CYS A 59 3.95 15.52 9.91
CA CYS A 59 4.56 16.23 8.80
C CYS A 59 4.14 15.68 7.43
N ALA A 60 4.10 14.36 7.27
CA ALA A 60 3.64 13.76 6.02
C ALA A 60 2.18 14.12 5.70
N LEU A 61 1.32 14.17 6.71
CA LEU A 61 -0.10 14.54 6.53
C LEU A 61 -0.28 16.02 6.19
N GLU A 62 0.51 16.91 6.78
CA GLU A 62 0.38 18.36 6.58
C GLU A 62 1.04 18.85 5.28
N THR A 63 2.21 18.29 4.94
CA THR A 63 3.04 18.76 3.82
C THR A 63 2.91 17.90 2.57
N GLY A 64 2.36 16.68 2.69
CA GLY A 64 2.34 15.69 1.60
C GLY A 64 3.72 15.10 1.26
N VAL A 65 4.75 15.38 2.06
CA VAL A 65 6.12 14.89 1.83
C VAL A 65 6.17 13.37 2.05
N SER A 66 6.96 12.69 1.21
CA SER A 66 7.11 11.23 1.24
C SER A 66 7.58 10.72 2.61
N LEU A 67 6.82 9.78 3.19
CA LEU A 67 7.21 9.07 4.42
C LEU A 67 8.54 8.35 4.24
N LEU A 68 8.83 7.78 3.06
CA LEU A 68 10.11 7.13 2.80
C LEU A 68 11.25 8.13 2.94
N TRP A 69 11.09 9.33 2.39
CA TRP A 69 12.08 10.38 2.50
C TRP A 69 12.20 10.91 3.93
N LEU A 70 11.09 11.12 4.65
CA LEU A 70 11.09 11.57 6.06
C LEU A 70 11.67 10.56 7.05
N THR A 71 11.56 9.25 6.76
CA THR A 71 12.03 8.17 7.64
C THR A 71 13.46 7.73 7.32
N THR A 72 13.80 7.59 6.03
CA THR A 72 15.10 7.06 5.57
C THR A 72 16.03 8.04 4.84
N GLY A 73 15.51 9.15 4.31
CA GLY A 73 16.27 10.13 3.53
C GLY A 73 16.47 9.69 2.08
N GLN A 74 15.90 8.54 1.72
CA GLN A 74 15.96 7.97 0.39
C GLN A 74 14.79 8.49 -0.45
N GLY A 75 15.05 8.73 -1.73
CA GLY A 75 14.05 9.25 -2.68
C GLY A 75 13.95 10.77 -2.65
N GLU A 76 12.91 11.30 -3.29
CA GLU A 76 12.65 12.74 -3.35
C GLU A 76 11.61 13.15 -2.27
N PRO A 77 11.75 14.34 -1.64
CA PRO A 77 10.79 14.84 -0.66
C PRO A 77 9.42 15.05 -1.29
N GLY A 78 9.43 15.63 -2.50
CA GLY A 78 8.26 15.83 -3.33
C GLY A 78 7.98 14.59 -4.16
N SER A 79 7.18 13.67 -3.64
CA SER A 79 6.16 13.16 -4.55
C SER A 79 5.18 14.32 -4.70
N ASN A 80 5.05 14.86 -5.92
CA ASN A 80 3.74 15.32 -6.38
C ASN A 80 2.80 14.16 -6.08
N ILE A 81 2.21 14.15 -4.88
CA ILE A 81 0.98 13.42 -4.65
C ILE A 81 -0.01 14.32 -5.36
N ASP A 82 -0.04 14.20 -6.69
CA ASP A 82 -1.29 14.29 -7.40
C ASP A 82 -2.22 13.44 -6.55
N HIS A 83 -3.13 14.07 -5.80
CA HIS A 83 -4.18 13.38 -5.04
C HIS A 83 -5.09 12.55 -5.99
N LYS A 84 -4.76 12.50 -7.27
CA LYS A 84 -5.11 11.49 -8.24
C LYS A 84 -4.12 10.32 -8.28
N LYS A 85 -3.65 9.82 -7.14
CA LYS A 85 -3.27 8.41 -7.04
C LYS A 85 -4.52 7.69 -6.58
N ASP A 86 -5.35 7.37 -7.57
CA ASP A 86 -6.48 6.48 -7.39
C ASP A 86 -6.04 5.34 -6.45
N ILE A 87 -6.83 5.06 -5.43
CA ILE A 87 -6.81 3.80 -4.65
C ILE A 87 -6.73 2.54 -5.54
N ASN A 88 -6.90 2.70 -6.85
CA ASN A 88 -6.64 1.78 -7.92
C ASN A 88 -5.20 1.88 -8.49
N PHE A 89 -4.14 1.82 -7.67
CA PHE A 89 -2.83 1.36 -8.18
C PHE A 89 -2.91 -0.16 -8.43
N VAL A 90 -3.84 -0.55 -9.31
CA VAL A 90 -3.81 -1.82 -9.99
C VAL A 90 -2.71 -1.68 -11.03
N ASN A 91 -1.61 -2.39 -10.82
CA ASN A 91 -0.61 -2.57 -11.86
C ASN A 91 -1.38 -3.13 -13.07
N SER A 92 -1.60 -2.32 -14.11
CA SER A 92 -2.55 -2.65 -15.19
C SER A 92 -2.20 -3.98 -15.87
N ALA A 93 -0.92 -4.38 -15.78
CA ALA A 93 -0.40 -5.66 -16.19
C ALA A 93 -0.87 -6.89 -15.36
N LYS A 94 -1.59 -6.70 -14.24
CA LYS A 94 -2.04 -7.76 -13.32
C LYS A 94 -3.53 -7.70 -12.97
N VAL A 95 -4.32 -6.90 -13.68
CA VAL A 95 -5.77 -6.86 -13.47
C VAL A 95 -6.39 -8.00 -14.25
N LYS A 96 -6.71 -9.09 -13.56
CA LYS A 96 -7.53 -10.15 -14.15
C LYS A 96 -8.97 -9.65 -14.22
N PRO A 97 -9.68 -9.81 -15.34
CA PRO A 97 -11.09 -9.47 -15.42
C PRO A 97 -11.87 -10.31 -14.39
N LEU A 98 -12.93 -9.77 -13.81
CA LEU A 98 -13.73 -10.46 -12.79
C LEU A 98 -14.30 -11.80 -13.31
N SER A 99 -14.49 -11.91 -14.64
CA SER A 99 -14.87 -13.15 -15.33
C SER A 99 -13.84 -14.27 -15.24
N GLU A 100 -12.56 -13.98 -15.01
CA GLU A 100 -11.53 -15.00 -14.73
C GLU A 100 -11.55 -15.46 -13.27
N LEU A 101 -12.09 -14.64 -12.36
CA LEU A 101 -12.17 -14.93 -10.92
C LEU A 101 -13.47 -15.63 -10.52
N VAL A 102 -14.49 -15.58 -11.37
CA VAL A 102 -15.76 -16.27 -11.18
C VAL A 102 -15.70 -17.64 -11.84
N SER A 103 -15.88 -18.70 -11.05
CA SER A 103 -16.05 -20.05 -11.59
C SER A 103 -17.41 -20.13 -12.32
N PRO A 104 -17.43 -20.39 -13.64
CA PRO A 104 -18.66 -20.48 -14.39
C PRO A 104 -19.51 -21.66 -13.92
N GLU A 105 -20.82 -21.43 -13.96
CA GLU A 105 -21.83 -22.44 -13.71
C GLU A 105 -22.21 -23.10 -15.06
N ILE A 106 -22.05 -24.41 -15.17
CA ILE A 106 -22.25 -25.20 -16.39
C ILE A 106 -23.37 -26.20 -16.18
N ASP A 107 -24.20 -26.42 -17.21
CA ASP A 107 -25.26 -27.42 -17.16
C ASP A 107 -24.68 -28.83 -16.99
N LYS A 108 -25.20 -29.56 -15.99
CA LYS A 108 -24.81 -30.93 -15.69
C LYS A 108 -25.88 -31.88 -16.18
N ALA A 109 -25.47 -32.95 -16.84
CA ALA A 109 -26.32 -34.09 -17.19
C ALA A 109 -25.77 -35.37 -16.54
N THR A 110 -26.54 -36.45 -16.58
CA THR A 110 -26.09 -37.80 -16.23
C THR A 110 -26.50 -38.74 -17.36
N LEU A 111 -25.61 -39.64 -17.76
CA LEU A 111 -25.92 -40.65 -18.76
C LEU A 111 -26.68 -41.83 -18.12
N ASN A 112 -27.97 -41.93 -18.37
CA ASN A 112 -28.81 -43.05 -17.90
C ASN A 112 -29.35 -43.82 -19.12
N GLY A 113 -28.90 -45.06 -19.30
CA GLY A 113 -29.38 -45.92 -20.40
C GLY A 113 -29.13 -45.34 -21.79
N GLY A 114 -28.05 -44.57 -21.99
CA GLY A 114 -27.72 -43.92 -23.27
C GLY A 114 -28.41 -42.57 -23.50
N LEU A 115 -29.26 -42.13 -22.56
CA LEU A 115 -29.88 -40.80 -22.60
C LEU A 115 -29.19 -39.87 -21.61
N LEU A 116 -28.91 -38.64 -22.05
CA LEU A 116 -28.47 -37.56 -21.17
C LEU A 116 -29.69 -37.00 -20.43
N VAL A 117 -29.70 -37.14 -19.11
CA VAL A 117 -30.75 -36.63 -18.23
C VAL A 117 -30.21 -35.42 -17.46
N GLU A 118 -30.94 -34.31 -17.43
CA GLU A 118 -30.54 -33.10 -16.71
C GLU A 118 -30.33 -33.39 -15.21
N ALA A 119 -29.18 -32.99 -14.68
CA ALA A 119 -28.72 -33.28 -13.32
C ALA A 119 -28.31 -32.01 -12.56
N GLY A 120 -28.85 -30.86 -12.97
CA GLY A 120 -28.60 -29.57 -12.35
C GLY A 120 -27.38 -28.86 -12.96
N LYS A 121 -26.55 -28.27 -12.10
CA LYS A 121 -25.43 -27.43 -12.52
C LYS A 121 -24.14 -27.75 -11.79
N ALA A 122 -23.01 -27.54 -12.46
CA ALA A 122 -21.67 -27.78 -11.96
C ALA A 122 -20.84 -26.49 -11.98
N ILE A 123 -20.02 -26.30 -10.95
CA ILE A 123 -19.07 -25.19 -10.86
C ILE A 123 -17.70 -25.75 -11.27
N ILE A 124 -17.09 -25.14 -12.28
CA ILE A 124 -15.78 -25.58 -12.80
C ILE A 124 -14.82 -24.41 -12.83
N ASP A 125 -13.56 -24.65 -12.47
CA ASP A 125 -12.51 -23.65 -12.56
C ASP A 125 -12.30 -23.24 -14.04
N THR A 126 -12.21 -21.94 -14.31
CA THR A 126 -12.03 -21.41 -15.66
C THR A 126 -10.75 -21.91 -16.33
N SER A 127 -9.72 -22.27 -15.57
CA SER A 127 -8.47 -22.85 -16.10
C SER A 127 -8.66 -24.25 -16.71
N LEU A 128 -9.72 -24.96 -16.34
CA LEU A 128 -10.07 -26.28 -16.88
C LEU A 128 -10.93 -26.17 -18.15
N LEU A 129 -11.34 -24.96 -18.55
CA LEU A 129 -12.24 -24.74 -19.67
C LEU A 129 -11.51 -24.11 -20.87
N PRO A 130 -11.68 -24.66 -22.08
CA PRO A 130 -11.17 -24.03 -23.29
C PRO A 130 -11.80 -22.65 -23.52
N SER A 131 -11.01 -21.68 -23.96
CA SER A 131 -11.44 -20.29 -24.21
C SER A 131 -12.46 -20.12 -25.35
N ARG A 132 -12.82 -21.19 -26.07
CA ARG A 132 -13.81 -21.18 -27.17
C ARG A 132 -15.00 -22.11 -26.93
N LEU A 133 -15.37 -22.35 -25.68
CA LEU A 133 -16.52 -23.18 -25.35
C LEU A 133 -17.84 -22.44 -25.64
N ARG A 134 -18.76 -23.09 -26.38
CA ARG A 134 -20.12 -22.57 -26.60
C ARG A 134 -21.12 -23.58 -26.05
N ARG A 135 -21.91 -23.17 -25.04
CA ARG A 135 -22.94 -23.97 -24.37
C ARG A 135 -22.44 -25.37 -23.93
N PRO A 136 -21.41 -25.44 -23.06
CA PRO A 136 -20.93 -26.72 -22.54
C PRO A 136 -21.99 -27.44 -21.70
N ILE A 137 -21.92 -28.77 -21.72
CA ILE A 137 -22.64 -29.65 -20.79
C ILE A 137 -21.60 -30.63 -20.22
N VAL A 138 -21.64 -30.87 -18.90
CA VAL A 138 -20.79 -31.87 -18.24
C VAL A 138 -21.67 -33.05 -17.84
N SER A 139 -21.25 -34.27 -18.18
CA SER A 139 -21.97 -35.51 -17.84
C SER A 139 -21.28 -36.30 -16.73
#